data_AF-A0A9E2YGJ2-F1
#
_entry.id   AF-A0A9E2YGJ2-F1
#
_cell.length_a   1.000
_cell.length_b   1.000
_cell.length_c   1.000
_cell.angle_alpha   90.00
_cell.angle_beta   90.00
_cell.angle_gamma   90.00
#
_symmetry.space_group_name_H-M   'P 1'
#
loop_
_entity.id
_entity.type
_entity.pdbx_description
1 polymer ?
#
loop_
_entity_poly.entity_id
_entity_poly.type
_entity_poly.pdbx_seq_one_letter_code
_entity_poly.pdbx_strand_id
1 'polypeptide(L)'
;TVHLPAPNVSGLLSAAGAPLLDSDQAVPNAAAPIVDGMEIQVTRNRIQRVTERIPLPPNQRRVEDADMNMSRQVVEDPGSPGTQDVTFAVATVNGVETGRLPIANSVIAPARDAVVRIGTKPGTDVPPVSNGSIWDAIASCEAGGNWAINTGNGYYGGVQFDQGTWERNGGTRFASRADLATRDEQIAIAEVTRARQGWGAWPVCSGRAGAN
;
A
#
# COMPACT_ATOMS: atom_id res chain seq x y z
N THR A 1 -39.76 -7.08 28.09
CA THR A 1 -41.06 -7.59 27.63
C THR A 1 -41.86 -6.43 27.05
N VAL A 2 -42.74 -6.70 26.08
CA VAL A 2 -43.53 -5.68 25.39
C VAL A 2 -45.01 -6.08 25.48
N HIS A 3 -45.88 -5.13 25.83
CA HIS A 3 -47.33 -5.37 25.95
C HIS A 3 -48.07 -4.35 25.08
N LEU A 4 -48.13 -4.63 23.78
CA LEU A 4 -48.76 -3.77 22.78
C LEU A 4 -49.62 -4.62 21.84
N PRO A 5 -50.79 -4.12 21.41
CA PRO A 5 -51.62 -4.83 20.43
C PRO A 5 -51.01 -4.68 19.03
N ALA A 6 -50.88 -5.79 18.30
CA ALA A 6 -50.45 -5.78 16.91
C ALA A 6 -50.92 -7.06 16.18
N PRO A 7 -51.19 -6.98 14.87
CA PRO A 7 -51.65 -8.14 14.10
C PRO A 7 -50.52 -9.14 13.78
N ASN A 8 -49.26 -8.71 13.79
CA ASN A 8 -48.09 -9.54 13.47
C ASN A 8 -46.79 -8.97 14.06
N VAL A 9 -45.70 -9.72 13.94
CA VAL A 9 -44.35 -9.35 14.45
C VAL A 9 -43.90 -7.97 13.97
N SER A 10 -44.04 -7.66 12.69
CA SER A 10 -43.66 -6.34 12.14
C SER A 10 -44.45 -5.20 12.77
N GLY A 11 -45.78 -5.39 12.92
CA GLY A 11 -46.66 -4.44 13.58
C GLY A 11 -46.29 -4.24 15.04
N LEU A 12 -45.93 -5.31 15.76
CA LEU A 12 -45.53 -5.24 17.17
C LEU A 12 -44.22 -4.47 17.33
N LEU A 13 -43.22 -4.77 16.49
CA LEU A 13 -41.93 -4.08 16.48
C LEU A 13 -42.09 -2.59 16.12
N SER A 14 -42.98 -2.26 15.18
CA SER A 14 -43.31 -0.88 14.84
C SER A 14 -44.01 -0.14 15.98
N ALA A 15 -44.99 -0.76 16.63
CA ALA A 15 -45.69 -0.21 17.80
C ALA A 15 -44.75 0.03 18.98
N ALA A 16 -43.73 -0.82 19.13
CA ALA A 16 -42.67 -0.66 20.14
C ALA A 16 -41.61 0.40 19.79
N GLY A 17 -41.75 1.12 18.67
CA GLY A 17 -40.80 2.14 18.22
C GLY A 17 -39.52 1.59 17.60
N ALA A 18 -39.48 0.29 17.26
CA ALA A 18 -38.32 -0.38 16.70
C ALA A 18 -38.68 -1.19 15.43
N PRO A 19 -39.25 -0.55 14.39
CA PRO A 19 -39.66 -1.26 13.17
C PRO A 19 -38.47 -1.98 12.51
N LEU A 20 -38.76 -3.03 11.75
CA LEU A 20 -37.77 -3.65 10.87
C LEU A 20 -37.51 -2.69 9.70
N LEU A 21 -36.24 -2.36 9.47
CA LEU A 21 -35.80 -1.47 8.38
C LEU A 21 -34.73 -2.18 7.55
N ASP A 22 -34.55 -1.75 6.30
CA ASP A 22 -33.50 -2.21 5.40
C ASP A 22 -33.39 -3.76 5.33
N SER A 23 -32.32 -4.32 5.90
CA SER A 23 -32.03 -5.75 5.93
C SER A 23 -32.25 -6.39 7.31
N ASP A 24 -32.94 -5.69 8.22
CA ASP A 24 -33.32 -6.24 9.52
C ASP A 24 -34.17 -7.52 9.34
N GLN A 25 -33.94 -8.51 10.21
CA GLN A 25 -34.66 -9.78 10.19
C GLN A 25 -35.24 -10.09 11.56
N ALA A 26 -36.34 -10.84 11.59
CA ALA A 26 -36.95 -11.35 12.81
C ALA A 26 -37.28 -12.84 12.70
N VAL A 27 -37.21 -13.53 13.84
CA VAL A 27 -37.63 -14.93 14.01
C VAL A 27 -38.57 -14.98 15.22
N PRO A 28 -39.85 -15.40 15.08
CA PRO A 28 -40.57 -15.71 13.84
C PRO A 28 -40.61 -14.54 12.84
N ASN A 29 -40.89 -14.84 11.55
CA ASN A 29 -40.79 -13.85 10.48
C ASN A 29 -41.74 -12.65 10.67
N ALA A 30 -41.50 -11.56 9.94
CA ALA A 30 -42.21 -10.30 10.08
C ALA A 30 -43.75 -10.41 9.95
N ALA A 31 -44.27 -11.39 9.21
CA ALA A 31 -45.70 -11.59 8.96
C ALA A 31 -46.37 -12.54 9.97
N ALA A 32 -45.61 -13.20 10.85
CA ALA A 32 -46.15 -14.16 11.81
C ALA A 32 -47.14 -13.48 12.78
N PRO A 33 -48.32 -14.09 13.03
CA PRO A 33 -49.30 -13.54 13.97
C PRO A 33 -48.76 -13.58 15.40
N ILE A 34 -49.16 -12.60 16.22
CA ILE A 34 -48.75 -12.54 17.62
C ILE A 34 -49.55 -13.56 18.45
N VAL A 35 -48.84 -14.38 19.23
CA VAL A 35 -49.41 -15.27 20.25
C VAL A 35 -48.85 -14.95 21.63
N ASP A 36 -49.58 -15.32 22.68
CA ASP A 36 -49.16 -15.05 24.06
C ASP A 36 -47.87 -15.80 24.42
N GLY A 37 -47.00 -15.16 25.19
CA GLY A 37 -45.69 -15.70 25.57
C GLY A 37 -44.67 -15.87 24.43
N MET A 38 -44.95 -15.36 23.22
CA MET A 38 -44.06 -15.51 22.07
C MET A 38 -42.71 -14.80 22.25
N GLU A 39 -41.62 -15.52 21.99
CA GLU A 39 -40.28 -14.94 21.85
C GLU A 39 -40.05 -14.46 20.41
N ILE A 40 -39.50 -13.26 20.26
CA ILE A 40 -39.11 -12.68 18.97
C ILE A 40 -37.64 -12.32 19.04
N GLN A 41 -36.81 -12.99 18.26
CA GLN A 41 -35.41 -12.63 18.05
C GLN A 41 -35.30 -11.69 16.86
N VAL A 42 -34.62 -10.56 17.04
CA VAL A 42 -34.40 -9.58 15.96
C VAL A 42 -32.91 -9.43 15.70
N THR A 43 -32.52 -9.53 14.44
CA THR A 43 -31.18 -9.21 13.96
C THR A 43 -31.24 -7.89 13.19
N ARG A 44 -30.54 -6.87 13.66
CA ARG A 44 -30.48 -5.56 13.00
C ARG A 44 -29.33 -5.54 12.02
N ASN A 45 -29.61 -5.31 10.73
CA ASN A 45 -28.59 -5.24 9.69
C ASN A 45 -28.82 -3.98 8.86
N ARG A 46 -27.97 -2.97 9.08
CA ARG A 46 -28.20 -1.60 8.62
C ARG A 46 -26.96 -0.97 8.04
N ILE A 47 -27.15 -0.08 7.08
CA ILE A 47 -26.11 0.81 6.55
C ILE A 47 -26.44 2.23 6.97
N GLN A 48 -25.53 2.86 7.70
CA GLN A 48 -25.68 4.22 8.20
C GLN A 48 -24.68 5.16 7.52
N ARG A 49 -25.09 6.41 7.30
CA ARG A 49 -24.15 7.45 6.88
C ARG A 49 -23.56 8.11 8.11
N VAL A 50 -22.24 8.07 8.23
CA VAL A 50 -21.50 8.72 9.31
C VAL A 50 -20.52 9.69 8.69
N THR A 51 -20.57 10.95 9.10
CA THR A 51 -19.64 11.98 8.65
C THR A 51 -18.60 12.23 9.73
N GLU A 52 -17.33 12.07 9.40
CA GLU A 52 -16.21 12.30 10.31
C GLU A 52 -15.26 13.36 9.73
N ARG A 53 -14.78 14.26 10.59
CA ARG A 53 -13.74 15.22 10.23
C ARG A 53 -12.37 14.58 10.36
N ILE A 54 -11.65 14.43 9.25
CA ILE A 54 -10.34 13.79 9.21
C ILE A 54 -9.29 14.69 8.52
N PRO A 55 -7.98 14.43 8.71
CA PRO A 55 -6.94 15.14 7.99
C PRO A 55 -7.06 14.99 6.47
N LEU A 56 -6.84 16.08 5.74
CA LEU A 56 -6.68 16.08 4.29
C LEU A 56 -5.17 16.07 3.98
N PRO A 57 -4.60 14.96 3.46
CA PRO A 57 -3.19 14.94 3.10
C PRO A 57 -2.90 15.96 1.98
N PRO A 58 -1.72 16.59 1.98
CA PRO A 58 -1.36 17.57 0.97
C PRO A 58 -1.13 16.91 -0.40
N ASN A 59 -1.42 17.63 -1.48
CA ASN A 59 -0.99 17.20 -2.80
C ASN A 59 0.53 17.32 -2.91
N GLN A 60 1.14 16.50 -3.77
CA GLN A 60 2.57 16.56 -4.02
C GLN A 60 2.84 17.36 -5.29
N ARG A 61 3.36 18.58 -5.13
CA ARG A 61 3.95 19.35 -6.22
C ARG A 61 5.34 18.80 -6.51
N ARG A 62 5.54 18.32 -7.74
CA ARG A 62 6.83 17.80 -8.20
C ARG A 62 7.69 18.92 -8.75
N VAL A 63 8.96 18.95 -8.34
CA VAL A 63 9.98 19.86 -8.86
C VAL A 63 11.12 19.01 -9.39
N GLU A 64 11.58 19.29 -10.60
CA GLU A 64 12.64 18.54 -11.24
C GLU A 64 14.01 18.95 -10.68
N ASP A 65 14.88 17.96 -10.48
CA ASP A 65 16.26 18.13 -10.00
C ASP A 65 17.19 17.39 -10.96
N ALA A 66 17.82 18.16 -11.86
CA ALA A 66 18.68 17.63 -12.92
C ALA A 66 20.02 17.08 -12.40
N ASP A 67 20.35 17.28 -11.12
CA ASP A 67 21.55 16.74 -10.49
C ASP A 67 21.27 15.44 -9.72
N MET A 68 19.99 15.12 -9.51
CA MET A 68 19.54 13.91 -8.83
C MET A 68 19.16 12.80 -9.82
N ASN A 69 19.62 11.57 -9.57
CA ASN A 69 19.25 10.40 -10.38
C ASN A 69 17.73 10.21 -10.42
N MET A 70 17.20 9.79 -11.58
CA MET A 70 15.77 9.55 -11.80
C MET A 70 15.15 8.48 -10.88
N SER A 71 15.98 7.61 -10.30
CA SER A 71 15.57 6.62 -9.30
C SER A 71 15.26 7.23 -7.93
N ARG A 72 15.58 8.52 -7.71
CA ARG A 72 15.48 9.18 -6.41
C ARG A 72 14.39 10.24 -6.40
N GLN A 73 13.76 10.36 -5.24
CA GLN A 73 12.85 11.44 -4.90
C GLN A 73 13.10 11.86 -3.46
N VAL A 74 12.97 13.16 -3.18
CA VAL A 74 13.17 13.73 -1.85
C VAL A 74 11.99 14.64 -1.54
N VAL A 75 11.38 14.45 -0.37
CA VAL A 75 10.42 15.41 0.16
C VAL A 75 11.21 16.62 0.66
N GLU A 76 11.16 17.71 -0.09
CA GLU A 76 11.81 18.98 0.28
C GLU A 76 11.00 19.75 1.31
N ASP A 77 9.69 19.83 1.09
CA ASP A 77 8.73 20.40 2.02
C ASP A 77 7.58 19.40 2.19
N PRO A 78 7.29 18.91 3.41
CA PRO A 78 6.16 18.00 3.63
C PRO A 78 4.80 18.67 3.48
N GLY A 79 4.74 20.00 3.30
CA GLY A 79 3.50 20.75 3.22
C GLY A 79 2.87 20.92 4.62
N SER A 80 1.55 21.04 4.66
CA SER A 80 0.80 20.92 5.93
C SER A 80 -0.59 20.32 5.65
N PRO A 81 -1.04 19.33 6.44
CA PRO A 81 -2.36 18.76 6.26
C PRO A 81 -3.47 19.80 6.39
N GLY A 82 -4.50 19.67 5.57
CA GLY A 82 -5.77 20.37 5.73
C GLY A 82 -6.76 19.54 6.55
N THR A 83 -8.04 19.85 6.44
CA THR A 83 -9.14 19.07 7.03
C THR A 83 -10.26 18.87 6.02
N GLN A 84 -10.85 17.68 6.03
CA GLN A 84 -12.00 17.33 5.22
C GLN A 84 -13.04 16.58 6.05
N ASP A 85 -14.31 16.76 5.72
CA ASP A 85 -15.39 15.95 6.24
C ASP A 85 -15.61 14.78 5.26
N VAL A 86 -15.43 13.54 5.73
CA VAL A 86 -15.64 12.32 4.93
C VAL A 86 -16.89 11.62 5.43
N THR A 87 -17.82 11.37 4.51
CA THR A 87 -19.02 10.60 4.78
C THR A 87 -18.76 9.14 4.42
N PHE A 88 -18.91 8.27 5.41
CA PHE A 88 -18.80 6.82 5.29
C PHE A 88 -20.19 6.19 5.22
N ALA A 89 -20.34 5.16 4.39
CA ALA A 89 -21.38 4.16 4.56
C ALA A 89 -20.85 3.10 5.52
N VAL A 90 -21.44 3.02 6.71
CA VAL A 90 -21.04 2.12 7.79
C VAL A 90 -22.07 0.99 7.90
N ALA A 91 -21.63 -0.23 7.63
CA ALA A 91 -22.44 -1.43 7.81
C ALA A 91 -22.39 -1.86 9.27
N THR A 92 -23.55 -2.18 9.84
CA THR A 92 -23.68 -2.60 11.25
C THR A 92 -24.55 -3.83 11.37
N VAL A 93 -24.15 -4.76 12.24
CA VAL A 93 -24.96 -5.89 12.68
C VAL A 93 -25.18 -5.78 14.18
N ASN A 94 -26.43 -5.68 14.60
CA ASN A 94 -26.83 -5.45 16.00
C ASN A 94 -26.11 -4.25 16.65
N GLY A 95 -25.91 -3.19 15.87
CA GLY A 95 -25.24 -1.96 16.31
C GLY A 95 -23.72 -2.04 16.35
N VAL A 96 -23.12 -3.20 16.06
CA VAL A 96 -21.67 -3.36 15.94
C VAL A 96 -21.28 -3.17 14.49
N GLU A 97 -20.30 -2.30 14.25
CA GLU A 97 -19.77 -2.08 12.90
C GLU A 97 -19.09 -3.34 12.36
N THR A 98 -19.46 -3.72 11.13
CA THR A 98 -18.85 -4.84 10.40
C THR A 98 -17.97 -4.36 9.24
N GLY A 99 -18.10 -3.09 8.84
CA GLY A 99 -17.25 -2.46 7.85
C GLY A 99 -17.72 -1.06 7.49
N ARG A 100 -16.83 -0.29 6.85
CA ARG A 100 -17.13 1.07 6.37
C ARG A 100 -16.48 1.33 5.03
N LEU A 101 -17.12 2.15 4.19
CA LEU A 101 -16.57 2.62 2.91
C LEU A 101 -16.79 4.14 2.79
N PRO A 102 -15.78 4.94 2.41
CA PRO A 102 -15.99 6.36 2.13
C PRO A 102 -16.85 6.51 0.87
N ILE A 103 -17.92 7.30 0.95
CA ILE A 103 -18.87 7.52 -0.15
C ILE A 103 -18.91 8.96 -0.64
N ALA A 104 -18.44 9.92 0.16
CA ALA A 104 -18.30 11.31 -0.22
C ALA A 104 -17.26 12.02 0.66
N ASN A 105 -16.68 13.09 0.17
CA ASN A 105 -15.83 13.97 0.96
C ASN A 105 -16.07 15.45 0.59
N SER A 106 -15.84 16.34 1.55
CA SER A 106 -15.88 17.79 1.37
C SER A 106 -14.68 18.43 2.06
N VAL A 107 -13.95 19.29 1.36
CA VAL A 107 -12.80 20.00 1.92
C VAL A 107 -13.28 21.15 2.79
N ILE A 108 -12.83 21.19 4.05
CA ILE A 108 -13.17 22.24 5.03
C ILE A 108 -12.06 23.27 5.12
N ALA A 109 -10.82 22.80 5.25
CA ALA A 109 -9.63 23.63 5.21
C ALA A 109 -8.67 23.00 4.19
N PRO A 110 -8.23 23.72 3.16
CA PRO A 110 -7.31 23.17 2.17
C PRO A 110 -5.97 22.83 2.80
N ALA A 111 -5.33 21.77 2.30
CA ALA A 111 -3.95 21.46 2.64
C ALA A 111 -2.98 22.41 1.93
N ARG A 112 -1.80 22.62 2.51
CA ARG A 112 -0.68 23.27 1.82
C ARG A 112 0.11 22.18 1.12
N ASP A 113 0.26 22.29 -0.19
CA ASP A 113 0.98 21.31 -1.01
C ASP A 113 2.37 21.00 -0.46
N ALA A 114 2.73 19.73 -0.51
CA ALA A 114 4.09 19.25 -0.30
C ALA A 114 4.92 19.49 -1.56
N VAL A 115 6.21 19.77 -1.39
CA VAL A 115 7.17 19.85 -2.48
C VAL A 115 8.03 18.61 -2.47
N VAL A 116 7.98 17.85 -3.55
CA VAL A 116 8.81 16.67 -3.76
C VAL A 116 9.74 16.95 -4.92
N ARG A 117 11.06 16.95 -4.66
CA ARG A 117 12.05 16.93 -5.74
C ARG A 117 12.12 15.55 -6.34
N ILE A 118 12.04 15.47 -7.66
CA ILE A 118 12.19 14.25 -8.43
C ILE A 118 13.47 14.36 -9.26
N GLY A 119 14.26 13.29 -9.32
CA GLY A 119 15.48 13.30 -10.10
C GLY A 119 15.18 13.30 -11.59
N THR A 120 15.89 14.13 -12.34
CA THR A 120 15.81 14.20 -13.81
C THR A 120 17.18 14.19 -14.47
N LYS A 121 18.22 13.77 -13.74
CA LYS A 121 19.59 13.71 -14.24
C LYS A 121 19.68 12.89 -15.53
N PRO A 122 20.10 13.47 -16.67
CA PRO A 122 20.19 12.75 -17.93
C PRO A 122 21.06 11.50 -17.85
N GLY A 123 20.61 10.41 -18.50
CA GLY A 123 21.35 9.15 -18.54
C GLY A 123 21.26 8.32 -17.26
N THR A 124 20.36 8.67 -16.33
CA THR A 124 20.09 7.90 -15.11
C THR A 124 18.76 7.15 -15.13
N ASP A 125 18.19 6.95 -16.32
CA ASP A 125 17.04 6.07 -16.52
C ASP A 125 17.40 4.64 -16.08
N VAL A 126 16.48 4.04 -15.31
CA VAL A 126 16.61 2.67 -14.82
C VAL A 126 15.60 1.79 -15.57
N PRO A 127 16.07 0.79 -16.36
CA PRO A 127 15.16 -0.13 -17.02
C PRO A 127 14.37 -0.95 -15.99
N PRO A 128 13.15 -1.39 -16.30
CA PRO A 128 12.41 -2.31 -15.43
C PRO A 128 13.25 -3.55 -15.11
N VAL A 129 13.24 -3.95 -13.84
CA VAL A 129 14.00 -5.12 -13.39
C VAL A 129 13.39 -6.40 -13.95
N SER A 130 14.15 -7.11 -14.80
CA SER A 130 13.88 -8.51 -15.15
C SER A 130 14.49 -9.46 -14.13
N ASN A 131 13.86 -10.62 -13.89
CA ASN A 131 14.40 -11.65 -12.99
C ASN A 131 14.70 -11.16 -11.56
N GLY A 132 13.90 -10.22 -11.03
CA GLY A 132 14.15 -9.58 -9.73
C GLY A 132 14.32 -10.58 -8.58
N SER A 133 13.54 -11.67 -8.57
CA SER A 133 13.66 -12.74 -7.57
C SER A 133 14.99 -13.49 -7.63
N ILE A 134 15.55 -13.69 -8.82
CA ILE A 134 16.88 -14.29 -9.00
C ILE A 134 17.95 -13.33 -8.46
N TRP A 135 17.85 -12.05 -8.81
CA TRP A 135 18.77 -11.03 -8.30
C TRP A 135 18.70 -10.86 -6.78
N ASP A 136 17.51 -10.94 -6.19
CA ASP A 136 17.33 -10.93 -4.74
C ASP A 136 17.91 -12.18 -4.08
N ALA A 137 17.77 -13.35 -4.70
CA ALA A 137 18.38 -14.58 -4.22
C ALA A 137 19.91 -14.54 -4.30
N ILE A 138 20.47 -14.00 -5.39
CA ILE A 138 21.91 -13.73 -5.51
C ILE A 138 22.34 -12.75 -4.42
N ALA A 139 21.63 -11.63 -4.25
CA ALA A 139 21.99 -10.65 -3.23
C ALA A 139 21.86 -11.17 -1.80
N SER A 140 20.91 -12.07 -1.54
CA SER A 140 20.79 -12.79 -0.27
C SER A 140 22.02 -13.68 -0.01
N CYS A 141 22.46 -14.41 -1.03
CA CYS A 141 23.63 -15.29 -0.94
C CYS A 141 24.96 -14.53 -0.83
N GLU A 142 25.11 -13.45 -1.61
CA GLU A 142 26.35 -12.67 -1.75
C GLU A 142 26.52 -11.60 -0.64
N ALA A 143 25.42 -10.98 -0.22
CA ALA A 143 25.42 -9.79 0.65
C ALA A 143 24.45 -9.89 1.83
N GLY A 144 23.85 -11.06 2.09
CA GLY A 144 22.80 -11.21 3.10
C GLY A 144 21.55 -10.38 2.80
N GLY A 145 21.35 -9.97 1.55
CA GLY A 145 20.25 -9.12 1.09
C GLY A 145 20.49 -7.62 1.26
N ASN A 146 21.67 -7.23 1.76
CA ASN A 146 22.00 -5.81 1.94
C ASN A 146 22.59 -5.20 0.66
N TRP A 147 21.77 -4.47 -0.10
CA TRP A 147 22.18 -3.81 -1.33
C TRP A 147 23.17 -2.65 -1.14
N ALA A 148 23.31 -2.12 0.07
CA ALA A 148 24.27 -1.07 0.42
C ALA A 148 25.52 -1.63 1.12
N ILE A 149 25.78 -2.94 1.01
CA ILE A 149 26.90 -3.57 1.71
C ILE A 149 28.25 -3.04 1.18
N ASN A 150 29.13 -2.74 2.11
CA ASN A 150 30.54 -2.44 1.86
C ASN A 150 31.34 -2.88 3.09
N THR A 151 31.92 -4.08 3.03
CA THR A 151 32.71 -4.66 4.13
C THR A 151 34.19 -4.33 4.05
N GLY A 152 34.63 -3.59 3.02
CA GLY A 152 36.05 -3.31 2.76
C GLY A 152 36.81 -4.48 2.12
N ASN A 153 36.11 -5.51 1.62
CA ASN A 153 36.71 -6.66 0.95
C ASN A 153 37.01 -6.46 -0.55
N GLY A 154 36.82 -5.25 -1.07
CA GLY A 154 37.04 -4.91 -2.49
C GLY A 154 35.82 -5.09 -3.39
N TYR A 155 34.70 -5.56 -2.84
CA TYR A 155 33.42 -5.72 -3.54
C TYR A 155 32.34 -4.84 -2.90
N TYR A 156 31.36 -4.45 -3.71
CA TYR A 156 30.36 -3.44 -3.33
C TYR A 156 28.95 -3.86 -3.73
N GLY A 157 28.00 -3.58 -2.85
CA GLY A 157 26.58 -3.69 -3.11
C GLY A 157 26.04 -5.12 -3.11
N GLY A 158 24.75 -5.25 -3.39
CA GLY A 158 24.01 -6.50 -3.15
C GLY A 158 24.54 -7.69 -3.95
N VAL A 159 25.00 -7.44 -5.17
CA VAL A 159 25.56 -8.49 -6.05
C VAL A 159 27.10 -8.48 -6.09
N GLN A 160 27.74 -7.88 -5.09
CA GLN A 160 29.19 -7.91 -4.89
C GLN A 160 29.99 -7.53 -6.15
N PHE A 161 29.76 -6.34 -6.70
CA PHE A 161 30.55 -5.83 -7.82
C PHE A 161 31.99 -5.49 -7.38
N ASP A 162 33.00 -5.87 -8.16
CA ASP A 162 34.29 -5.19 -8.10
C ASP A 162 34.21 -3.82 -8.79
N GLN A 163 35.03 -2.86 -8.34
CA GLN A 163 34.99 -1.49 -8.85
C GLN A 163 35.23 -1.40 -10.37
N GLY A 164 36.15 -2.20 -10.90
CA GLY A 164 36.48 -2.17 -12.32
C GLY A 164 35.32 -2.65 -13.19
N THR A 165 34.60 -3.69 -12.76
CA THR A 165 33.41 -4.19 -13.46
C THR A 165 32.25 -3.21 -13.41
N TRP A 166 32.04 -2.55 -12.26
CA TRP A 166 31.04 -1.47 -12.13
C TRP A 166 31.29 -0.34 -13.14
N GLU A 167 32.53 0.15 -13.19
CA GLU A 167 32.93 1.22 -14.11
C GLU A 167 32.83 0.79 -15.58
N ARG A 168 33.37 -0.38 -15.94
CA ARG A 168 33.37 -0.89 -17.33
C ARG A 168 31.97 -1.13 -17.90
N ASN A 169 30.99 -1.43 -17.04
CA ASN A 169 29.62 -1.68 -17.45
C ASN A 169 28.71 -0.44 -17.30
N GLY A 170 29.28 0.72 -16.97
CA GLY A 170 28.60 2.02 -17.01
C GLY A 170 27.87 2.41 -15.71
N GLY A 171 28.20 1.78 -14.58
CA GLY A 171 27.55 2.07 -13.30
C GLY A 171 27.83 3.47 -12.75
N THR A 172 28.92 4.11 -13.18
CA THR A 172 29.28 5.49 -12.79
C THR A 172 28.26 6.54 -13.20
N ARG A 173 27.34 6.24 -14.13
CA ARG A 173 26.19 7.10 -14.43
C ARG A 173 25.25 7.24 -13.23
N PHE A 174 25.14 6.20 -12.41
CA PHE A 174 24.30 6.18 -11.22
C PHE A 174 25.04 6.60 -9.97
N ALA A 175 26.17 5.97 -9.68
CA ALA A 175 26.95 6.24 -8.48
C ALA A 175 28.42 5.86 -8.68
N SER A 176 29.32 6.46 -7.90
CA SER A 176 30.75 6.16 -7.97
C SER A 176 31.08 4.70 -7.64
N ARG A 177 30.25 4.03 -6.84
CA ARG A 177 30.35 2.62 -6.50
C ARG A 177 28.97 1.96 -6.46
N ALA A 178 28.93 0.64 -6.59
CA ALA A 178 27.67 -0.10 -6.60
C ALA A 178 26.86 0.05 -5.29
N ASP A 179 27.50 0.05 -4.11
CA ASP A 179 26.86 0.17 -2.79
C ASP A 179 26.14 1.52 -2.57
N LEU A 180 26.47 2.53 -3.36
CA LEU A 180 25.86 3.86 -3.32
C LEU A 180 24.70 4.03 -4.31
N ALA A 181 24.51 3.06 -5.20
CA ALA A 181 23.42 3.00 -6.15
C ALA A 181 22.24 2.22 -5.55
N THR A 182 21.04 2.51 -6.02
CA THR A 182 19.85 1.76 -5.60
C THR A 182 19.93 0.31 -6.10
N ARG A 183 19.13 -0.57 -5.51
CA ARG A 183 18.99 -1.97 -5.97
C ARG A 183 18.76 -2.06 -7.48
N ASP A 184 17.82 -1.29 -7.99
CA ASP A 184 17.42 -1.39 -9.39
C ASP A 184 18.49 -0.81 -10.33
N GLU A 185 19.22 0.23 -9.89
CA GLU A 185 20.41 0.73 -10.57
C GLU A 185 21.52 -0.34 -10.63
N GLN A 186 21.76 -1.06 -9.53
CA GLN A 186 22.72 -2.16 -9.50
C GLN A 186 22.32 -3.30 -10.43
N ILE A 187 21.04 -3.71 -10.41
CA ILE A 187 20.52 -4.76 -11.29
C ILE A 187 20.64 -4.36 -12.75
N ALA A 188 20.36 -3.10 -13.11
CA ALA A 188 20.52 -2.63 -14.47
C ALA A 188 21.95 -2.84 -15.01
N ILE A 189 22.97 -2.64 -14.17
CA ILE A 189 24.38 -2.90 -14.53
C ILE A 189 24.71 -4.40 -14.47
N ALA A 190 24.08 -5.15 -13.57
CA ALA A 190 24.26 -6.60 -13.45
C ALA A 190 23.69 -7.32 -14.69
N GLU A 191 22.58 -6.85 -15.23
CA GLU A 191 21.99 -7.32 -16.48
C GLU A 191 22.93 -7.11 -17.69
N VAL A 192 23.62 -5.96 -17.76
CA VAL A 192 24.66 -5.71 -18.78
C VAL A 192 25.83 -6.68 -18.61
N THR A 193 26.24 -6.96 -17.38
CA THR A 193 27.30 -7.92 -17.06
C THR A 193 26.89 -9.35 -17.45
N ARG A 194 25.67 -9.75 -17.09
CA ARG A 194 25.08 -11.05 -17.42
C ARG A 194 24.99 -11.26 -18.93
N ALA A 195 24.60 -10.24 -19.68
CA ALA A 195 24.51 -10.34 -21.14
C ALA A 195 25.87 -10.65 -21.80
N ARG A 196 26.99 -10.29 -21.16
CA ARG A 196 28.35 -10.53 -21.67
C ARG A 196 28.98 -11.83 -21.17
N GLN A 197 28.72 -12.20 -19.92
CA GLN A 197 29.44 -13.27 -19.22
C GLN A 197 28.52 -14.43 -18.78
N GLY A 198 27.22 -14.32 -19.03
CA GLY A 198 26.21 -15.19 -18.43
C GLY A 198 26.14 -15.02 -16.91
N TRP A 199 25.56 -16.01 -16.23
CA TRP A 199 25.49 -16.05 -14.76
C TRP A 199 26.82 -16.47 -14.09
N GLY A 200 27.87 -16.70 -14.88
CA GLY A 200 29.20 -17.12 -14.42
C GLY A 200 29.95 -16.08 -13.61
N ALA A 201 29.49 -14.82 -13.60
CA ALA A 201 30.00 -13.78 -12.70
C ALA A 201 29.63 -14.01 -11.22
N TRP A 202 28.63 -14.87 -10.95
CA TRP A 202 28.19 -15.25 -9.60
C TRP A 202 28.16 -16.77 -9.41
N PRO A 203 29.29 -17.49 -9.59
CA PRO A 203 29.29 -18.93 -9.87
C PRO A 203 28.70 -19.81 -8.76
N VAL A 204 28.78 -19.38 -7.50
CA VAL A 204 28.23 -20.13 -6.36
C VAL A 204 26.78 -19.73 -6.08
N CYS A 205 26.48 -18.44 -6.15
CA CYS A 205 25.17 -17.91 -5.77
C CYS A 205 24.14 -17.97 -6.90
N SER A 206 24.55 -17.94 -8.18
CA SER A 206 23.66 -18.11 -9.32
C SER A 206 23.05 -19.51 -9.39
N GLY A 207 23.87 -20.55 -9.15
CA GLY A 207 23.39 -21.94 -9.05
C GLY A 207 22.42 -22.15 -7.87
N ARG A 208 22.65 -21.46 -6.74
CA ARG A 208 21.72 -21.48 -5.59
C ARG A 208 20.43 -20.69 -5.86
N ALA A 209 20.50 -19.66 -6.70
CA ALA A 209 19.36 -18.87 -7.12
C ALA A 209 18.53 -19.52 -8.25
N GLY A 210 18.95 -20.71 -8.75
CA GLY A 210 18.29 -21.39 -9.86
C GLY A 210 18.46 -20.68 -11.21
N ALA A 211 19.52 -19.87 -11.32
CA ALA A 211 19.84 -19.15 -12.54
C ALA A 211 20.59 -20.09 -13.51
N ASN A 212 19.92 -20.50 -14.58
CA ASN A 212 20.49 -21.31 -15.66
C ASN A 212 20.83 -20.44 -16.88
#